data_AF-A0A6L7X889-F1
#
_entry.id   AF-A0A6L7X889-F1
#
_cell.length_a   1.000
_cell.length_b   1.000
_cell.length_c   1.000
_cell.angle_alpha   90.00
_cell.angle_beta   90.00
_cell.angle_gamma   90.00
#
_symmetry.space_group_name_H-M   'P 1'
#
loop_
_entity.id
_entity.type
_entity.pdbx_description
1 polymer ?
#
loop_
_entity_poly.entity_id
_entity_poly.type
_entity_poly.pdbx_seq_one_letter_code
_entity_poly.pdbx_strand_id
1 'polypeptide(L)'
;RVMAEFERLTDLPEEEERALRDQYRAEMTELADRFCEERGYILMNADQTIEDFVNMRMRFGKFYCPCQPANNDDTICVCEPVLNGLVDFEGTCFCNFFTLPEGKTAIKDEVALDL
;
A
#
# COMPACT_ATOMS: atom_id res chain seq x y z
N ARG A 1 -16.34 -16.00 23.37
CA ARG A 1 -15.12 -15.22 23.07
C ARG A 1 -15.53 -14.20 22.02
N VAL A 2 -15.28 -12.93 22.29
CA VAL A 2 -15.91 -11.74 21.64
C VAL A 2 -15.92 -11.89 20.12
N MET A 3 -17.13 -11.88 19.53
CA MET A 3 -17.31 -11.67 18.10
C MET A 3 -16.88 -10.24 17.83
N ALA A 4 -15.82 -10.05 17.04
CA ALA A 4 -15.39 -8.72 16.62
C ALA A 4 -16.58 -8.04 15.92
N GLU A 5 -17.11 -7.01 16.57
CA GLU A 5 -18.09 -6.11 15.98
C GLU A 5 -17.41 -5.51 14.75
N PHE A 6 -17.92 -5.85 13.56
CA PHE A 6 -17.43 -5.29 12.31
C PHE A 6 -17.73 -3.80 12.37
N GLU A 7 -16.74 -3.01 12.78
CA GLU A 7 -16.90 -1.57 13.02
C GLU A 7 -17.38 -0.95 11.71
N ARG A 8 -18.62 -0.46 11.69
CA ARG A 8 -19.16 0.24 10.52
C ARG A 8 -18.25 1.43 10.25
N LEU A 9 -17.60 1.41 9.09
CA LEU A 9 -16.64 2.45 8.71
C LEU A 9 -17.33 3.73 8.29
N THR A 10 -18.56 3.60 7.80
CA THR A 10 -19.39 4.71 7.33
C THR A 10 -20.83 4.52 7.75
N ASP A 11 -21.58 5.63 7.79
CA ASP A 11 -23.04 5.62 7.95
C ASP A 11 -23.77 5.62 6.59
N LEU A 12 -23.06 5.28 5.50
CA LEU A 12 -23.62 5.29 4.15
C LEU A 12 -24.55 4.09 3.93
N PRO A 13 -25.55 4.22 3.04
CA PRO A 13 -26.29 3.08 2.52
C PRO A 13 -25.34 2.02 1.92
N GLU A 14 -25.64 0.73 2.11
CA GLU A 14 -24.77 -0.38 1.66
C GLU A 14 -24.39 -0.31 0.17
N GLU A 15 -25.32 0.13 -0.69
CA GLU A 15 -25.07 0.28 -2.12
C GLU A 15 -24.09 1.42 -2.43
N GLU A 16 -24.21 2.54 -1.71
CA GLU A 16 -23.31 3.69 -1.84
C GLU A 16 -21.92 3.35 -1.28
N GLU A 17 -21.87 2.68 -0.14
CA GLU A 17 -20.61 2.18 0.41
C GLU A 17 -19.91 1.24 -0.57
N ARG A 18 -20.63 0.26 -1.14
CA ARG A 18 -20.07 -0.66 -2.13
C ARG A 18 -19.53 0.07 -3.36
N ALA A 19 -20.28 1.02 -3.90
CA ALA A 19 -19.85 1.80 -5.06
C ALA A 19 -18.58 2.61 -4.78
N LEU A 20 -18.47 3.23 -3.60
CA LEU A 20 -17.25 3.96 -3.20
C LEU A 20 -16.06 3.03 -2.99
N ARG A 21 -16.26 1.85 -2.41
CA ARG A 21 -15.19 0.85 -2.25
C ARG A 21 -14.67 0.38 -3.60
N ASP A 22 -15.55 0.10 -4.55
CA ASP A 22 -15.18 -0.28 -5.91
C ASP A 22 -14.40 0.84 -6.62
N GLN A 23 -14.84 2.10 -6.46
CA GLN A 23 -14.11 3.26 -6.95
C GLN A 23 -12.71 3.38 -6.33
N TYR A 24 -12.59 3.35 -5.01
CA TYR A 24 -11.29 3.50 -4.33
C TYR A 24 -10.35 2.34 -4.59
N ARG A 25 -10.88 1.13 -4.77
CA ARG A 25 -10.10 -0.02 -5.23
C ARG A 25 -9.50 0.27 -6.60
N ALA A 26 -10.31 0.73 -7.56
CA ALA A 26 -9.82 1.07 -8.90
C ALA A 26 -8.76 2.19 -8.86
N GLU A 27 -8.97 3.25 -8.07
CA GLU A 27 -8.00 4.34 -7.90
C GLU A 27 -6.66 3.84 -7.32
N MET A 28 -6.71 2.98 -6.29
CA MET A 28 -5.51 2.45 -5.64
C MET A 28 -4.78 1.46 -6.55
N THR A 29 -5.50 0.61 -7.28
CA THR A 29 -4.92 -0.29 -8.28
C THR A 29 -4.20 0.50 -9.36
N GLU A 30 -4.85 1.51 -9.95
CA GLU A 30 -4.24 2.34 -11.00
C GLU A 30 -3.01 3.09 -10.50
N LEU A 31 -3.06 3.62 -9.27
CA LEU A 31 -1.91 4.27 -8.64
C LEU A 31 -0.73 3.30 -8.48
N ALA A 32 -1.00 2.09 -7.98
CA ALA A 32 0.01 1.07 -7.74
C ALA A 32 0.63 0.56 -9.04
N ASP A 33 -0.20 0.28 -10.05
CA ASP A 33 0.23 -0.22 -11.36
C ASP A 33 1.13 0.81 -12.06
N ARG A 34 0.71 2.08 -12.14
CA ARG A 34 1.54 3.14 -12.74
C ARG A 34 2.88 3.31 -12.03
N PHE A 35 2.88 3.24 -10.69
CA PHE A 35 4.13 3.36 -9.94
C PHE A 35 5.06 2.15 -10.16
N CYS A 36 4.51 0.94 -10.24
CA CYS A 36 5.23 -0.27 -10.61
C CYS A 36 5.82 -0.18 -12.03
N GLU A 37 5.05 0.30 -13.01
CA GLU A 37 5.52 0.52 -14.38
C GLU A 37 6.68 1.55 -14.44
N GLU A 38 6.54 2.67 -13.73
CA GLU A 38 7.56 3.73 -13.69
C GLU A 38 8.86 3.26 -13.05
N ARG A 39 8.77 2.51 -11.95
CA ARG A 39 9.93 2.09 -11.14
C ARG A 39 10.48 0.70 -11.51
N GLY A 40 9.73 -0.09 -12.27
CA GLY A 40 10.07 -1.48 -12.54
C GLY A 40 10.00 -2.37 -11.29
N TYR A 41 9.01 -2.11 -10.43
CA TYR A 41 8.64 -2.93 -9.26
C TYR A 41 7.48 -3.85 -9.59
N ILE A 42 7.19 -4.78 -8.69
CA ILE A 42 5.98 -5.62 -8.74
C ILE A 42 5.19 -5.49 -7.44
N LEU A 43 3.91 -5.85 -7.49
CA LEU A 43 3.04 -5.89 -6.32
C LEU A 43 3.09 -7.26 -5.64
N MET A 44 3.05 -7.25 -4.32
CA MET A 44 2.93 -8.45 -3.49
C MET A 44 1.70 -8.34 -2.59
N ASN A 45 0.93 -9.43 -2.46
CA ASN A 45 -0.35 -9.49 -1.73
C ASN A 45 -1.38 -8.41 -2.16
N ALA A 46 -1.40 -8.08 -3.46
CA ALA A 46 -2.08 -6.89 -3.96
C ALA A 46 -3.53 -6.76 -3.51
N ASP A 47 -4.35 -7.81 -3.66
CA ASP A 47 -5.78 -7.76 -3.35
C ASP A 47 -6.07 -7.40 -1.89
N GLN A 48 -5.34 -8.02 -0.95
CA GLN A 48 -5.50 -7.79 0.48
C GLN A 48 -4.99 -6.41 0.88
N THR A 49 -3.80 -6.02 0.41
CA THR A 49 -3.21 -4.74 0.78
C THR A 49 -3.97 -3.56 0.18
N ILE A 50 -4.51 -3.70 -1.04
CA ILE A 50 -5.40 -2.71 -1.64
C ILE A 50 -6.68 -2.56 -0.80
N GLU A 51 -7.25 -3.66 -0.30
CA GLU A 51 -8.42 -3.58 0.59
C GLU A 51 -8.11 -2.83 1.89
N ASP A 52 -6.92 -3.02 2.46
CA ASP A 52 -6.47 -2.26 3.63
C ASP A 52 -6.32 -0.76 3.33
N PHE A 53 -5.82 -0.40 2.14
CA PHE A 53 -5.79 0.99 1.67
C PHE A 53 -7.18 1.57 1.45
N VAL A 54 -8.11 0.81 0.87
CA VAL A 54 -9.51 1.22 0.72
C VAL A 54 -10.12 1.48 2.10
N ASN A 55 -9.86 0.63 3.08
CA ASN A 55 -10.28 0.86 4.47
C ASN A 55 -9.73 2.19 5.03
N MET A 56 -8.46 2.50 4.79
CA MET A 56 -7.88 3.79 5.21
C MET A 56 -8.52 4.97 4.49
N ARG A 57 -8.80 4.83 3.19
CA ARG A 57 -9.47 5.87 2.39
C ARG A 57 -10.89 6.13 2.86
N MET A 58 -11.65 5.08 3.16
CA MET A 58 -13.01 5.20 3.70
C MET A 58 -13.02 5.90 5.06
N ARG A 59 -12.08 5.56 5.96
CA ARG A 59 -12.04 6.09 7.33
C ARG A 59 -11.46 7.51 7.43
N PHE A 60 -10.42 7.80 6.64
CA PHE A 60 -9.59 8.99 6.84
C PHE A 60 -9.44 9.87 5.59
N GLY A 61 -10.08 9.50 4.48
CA GLY A 61 -10.14 10.32 3.26
C GLY A 61 -8.89 10.28 2.38
N LYS A 62 -7.83 9.55 2.76
CA LYS A 62 -6.63 9.32 1.93
C LYS A 62 -6.13 7.88 2.07
N PHE A 63 -5.30 7.43 1.12
CA PHE A 63 -4.67 6.10 1.14
C PHE A 63 -3.45 6.05 2.09
N TYR A 64 -3.64 6.32 3.38
CA TYR A 64 -2.56 6.18 4.38
C TYR A 64 -2.05 4.72 4.45
N CYS A 65 -0.75 4.51 4.71
CA CYS A 65 -0.19 3.16 4.84
C CYS A 65 -0.87 2.43 5.98
N PRO A 66 -1.47 1.26 5.75
CA PRO A 66 -2.07 0.46 6.81
C PRO A 66 -1.02 -0.06 7.81
N CYS A 67 0.26 0.00 7.44
CA CYS A 67 1.39 -0.40 8.25
C CYS A 67 1.87 0.64 9.28
N GLN A 68 1.46 1.90 9.14
CA GLN A 68 1.99 3.00 9.94
C GLN A 68 1.11 3.27 11.16
N PRO A 69 1.69 3.60 12.33
CA PRO A 69 0.95 3.88 13.55
C PRO A 69 0.22 5.24 13.52
N ALA A 70 0.56 6.11 12.56
CA ALA A 70 -0.01 7.44 12.43
C ALA A 70 -0.35 7.78 10.98
N ASN A 71 -1.45 8.52 10.82
CA ASN A 71 -1.90 9.06 9.55
C ASN A 71 -1.41 10.50 9.42
N ASN A 72 -0.38 10.71 8.59
CA ASN A 72 0.15 12.02 8.24
C ASN A 72 0.52 12.01 6.75
N ASP A 73 0.90 13.16 6.21
CA ASP A 73 1.12 13.27 4.76
C ASP A 73 2.26 12.37 4.25
N ASP A 74 3.27 12.10 5.07
CA ASP A 74 4.40 11.22 4.73
C ASP A 74 3.97 9.74 4.63
N THR A 75 2.84 9.37 5.24
CA THR A 75 2.32 8.01 5.23
C THR A 75 1.28 7.75 4.13
N ILE A 76 0.91 8.74 3.31
CA ILE A 76 0.01 8.53 2.16
C ILE A 76 0.74 7.71 1.08
N CYS A 77 0.16 6.61 0.62
CA CYS A 77 0.72 5.81 -0.46
C CYS A 77 0.63 6.55 -1.82
N VAL A 78 1.69 6.65 -2.62
CA VAL A 78 3.06 6.16 -2.38
C VAL A 78 3.77 7.02 -1.34
N CYS A 79 4.18 6.40 -0.23
CA CYS A 79 4.72 7.13 0.92
C CYS A 79 6.14 7.64 0.69
N GLU A 80 6.53 8.66 1.46
CA GLU A 80 7.82 9.33 1.29
C GLU A 80 9.02 8.37 1.28
N PRO A 81 9.13 7.36 2.17
CA PRO A 81 10.24 6.41 2.10
C PRO A 81 10.32 5.65 0.77
N VAL A 82 9.18 5.25 0.21
CA VAL A 82 9.12 4.53 -1.07
C VAL A 82 9.50 5.46 -2.23
N LEU A 83 9.00 6.70 -2.21
CA LEU A 83 9.43 7.73 -3.17
C LEU A 83 10.96 7.96 -3.11
N ASN A 84 11.54 7.89 -1.92
CA ASN A 84 12.97 8.06 -1.68
C ASN A 84 13.82 6.79 -1.90
N GLY A 85 13.26 5.75 -2.53
CA GLY A 85 14.03 4.57 -2.97
C GLY A 85 14.16 3.46 -1.93
N LEU A 86 13.28 3.42 -0.91
CA LEU A 86 13.26 2.32 0.07
C LEU A 86 13.24 0.94 -0.60
N VAL A 87 12.43 0.75 -1.66
CA VAL A 87 12.32 -0.54 -2.34
C VAL A 87 13.61 -0.92 -3.07
N ASP A 88 14.31 0.05 -3.67
CA ASP A 88 15.61 -0.18 -4.30
C ASP A 88 16.65 -0.61 -3.27
N PHE A 89 16.64 0.04 -2.10
CA PHE A 89 17.62 -0.20 -1.04
C PHE A 89 17.35 -1.48 -0.25
N GLU A 90 16.11 -1.72 0.15
CA GLU A 90 15.70 -2.84 1.02
C GLU A 90 15.20 -4.06 0.26
N GLY A 91 14.84 -3.91 -1.02
CA GLY A 91 14.21 -4.93 -1.86
C GLY A 91 12.68 -4.93 -1.80
N THR A 92 12.09 -4.35 -0.75
CA THR A 92 10.65 -4.28 -0.50
C THR A 92 10.32 -3.08 0.38
N CYS A 93 9.11 -2.53 0.29
CA CYS A 93 8.65 -1.52 1.25
C CYS A 93 8.18 -2.15 2.58
N PHE A 94 8.03 -1.34 3.63
CA PHE A 94 7.68 -1.84 4.97
C PHE A 94 6.36 -2.64 5.04
N CYS A 95 5.37 -2.29 4.22
CA CYS A 95 4.10 -3.03 4.16
C CYS A 95 4.12 -4.23 3.20
N ASN A 96 5.26 -4.50 2.55
CA ASN A 96 5.42 -5.54 1.53
C ASN A 96 4.47 -5.41 0.34
N PHE A 97 4.03 -4.21 0.02
CA PHE A 97 3.16 -3.97 -1.14
C PHE A 97 3.96 -3.85 -2.44
N PHE A 98 5.02 -3.03 -2.43
CA PHE A 98 5.95 -2.88 -3.55
C PHE A 98 7.23 -3.67 -3.27
N THR A 99 7.65 -4.49 -4.22
CA THR A 99 8.88 -5.29 -4.13
C THR A 99 9.63 -5.28 -5.45
N LEU A 100 10.94 -5.51 -5.40
CA LEU A 100 11.73 -5.79 -6.58
C LEU A 100 11.23 -7.09 -7.25
N PRO A 101 11.22 -7.15 -8.60
CA PRO A 101 10.96 -8.39 -9.33
C PRO A 101 12.04 -9.43 -9.08
N GLU A 102 11.70 -10.70 -9.33
CA GLU A 102 12.67 -11.80 -9.29
C GLU A 102 13.89 -11.50 -10.17
N GLY A 103 15.07 -11.81 -9.64
CA GLY A 103 16.35 -11.59 -10.33
C GLY A 103 16.95 -10.19 -10.17
N LYS A 104 16.26 -9.25 -9.51
CA LYS A 104 16.87 -8.01 -9.02
C LYS A 104 17.29 -8.16 -7.55
N THR A 105 18.40 -7.53 -7.18
CA THR A 105 18.96 -7.55 -5.83
C THR A 105 18.84 -6.16 -5.21
N ALA A 106 18.59 -6.12 -3.90
CA ALA A 106 18.54 -4.87 -3.15
C ALA A 106 19.94 -4.26 -3.02
N ILE A 107 20.05 -2.94 -3.08
CA ILE A 107 21.36 -2.25 -3.01
C ILE A 107 22.13 -2.64 -1.74
N LYS A 108 21.44 -2.78 -0.59
CA LYS A 108 22.09 -3.17 0.68
C LYS A 108 22.79 -4.53 0.59
N ASP A 109 22.27 -5.46 -0.22
CA ASP A 109 22.80 -6.81 -0.35
C ASP A 109 24.00 -6.83 -1.31
N GLU A 110 24.03 -5.95 -2.31
CA GLU A 110 25.19 -5.76 -3.18
C GLU A 110 26.38 -5.20 -2.38
N VAL A 111 26.15 -4.16 -1.57
CA VAL A 111 27.21 -3.54 -0.74
C VAL A 111 27.75 -4.51 0.32
N ALA A 112 26.91 -5.41 0.84
CA ALA A 112 27.33 -6.42 1.82
C ALA A 112 28.24 -7.51 1.24
N LEU A 113 28.23 -7.72 -0.08
CA LEU A 113 29.09 -8.69 -0.77
C LEU A 113 30.51 -8.14 -1.05
N ASP A 114 30.68 -6.82 -0.96
CA ASP A 114 31.94 -6.11 -1.21
C ASP A 114 32.74 -5.79 0.09
N LEU A 115 32.26 -6.24 1.26
CA LEU A 115 32.88 -6.08 2.58
C LEU A 115 33.37 -7.41 3.17
#